data_AF-Q207Y2-F1
#
_entry.id   AF-Q207Y2-F1
#
_cell.length_a   1.000
_cell.length_b   1.000
_cell.length_c   1.000
_cell.angle_alpha   90.00
_cell.angle_beta   90.00
_cell.angle_gamma   90.00
#
_symmetry.space_group_name_H-M   'P 1'
#
loop_
_entity.id
_entity.type
_entity.pdbx_description
1 polymer ?
#
loop_
_entity_poly.entity_id
_entity_poly.type
_entity_poly.pdbx_seq_one_letter_code
_entity_poly.pdbx_strand_id
1 'polypeptide(L)'
;SHEAFTQHIELVFVRGFPNSGGNICKHLLGTLLSVHVLNVSANFHTVSNALRAFIAPPFAGSSDVNTLHTKKWFLTFVRGFLLAEISTEFADAFLWSAEVSTESLNPVIPSASYILVRRDGR
;
A
#
# COMPACT_ATOMS: atom_id res chain seq x y z
N SER A 1 -19.45 6.83 -8.74
CA SER A 1 -18.89 5.48 -8.56
C SER A 1 -17.96 5.48 -7.36
N HIS A 2 -17.70 4.32 -6.74
CA HIS A 2 -16.82 4.22 -5.56
C HIS A 2 -15.43 4.83 -5.76
N GLU A 3 -14.94 4.76 -7.00
CA GLU A 3 -13.63 5.27 -7.36
C GLU A 3 -13.53 6.79 -7.33
N ALA A 4 -14.58 7.53 -7.73
CA ALA A 4 -14.48 8.98 -7.94
C ALA A 4 -14.27 9.77 -6.63
N PHE A 5 -14.91 9.35 -5.54
CA PHE A 5 -14.85 10.06 -4.26
C PHE A 5 -13.64 9.71 -3.39
N THR A 6 -12.81 8.76 -3.81
CA THR A 6 -11.57 8.44 -3.10
C THR A 6 -10.33 8.82 -3.88
N GLN A 7 -10.47 9.47 -5.05
CA GLN A 7 -9.32 9.84 -5.90
C GLN A 7 -8.42 10.88 -5.23
N HIS A 8 -8.98 11.76 -4.40
CA HIS A 8 -8.22 12.78 -3.67
C HIS A 8 -7.38 12.21 -2.53
N ILE A 9 -7.70 11.00 -2.06
CA ILE A 9 -6.99 10.37 -0.95
C ILE A 9 -5.62 9.86 -1.44
N GLU A 10 -4.58 10.43 -0.87
CA GLU A 10 -3.20 10.04 -1.13
C GLU A 10 -2.83 8.78 -0.35
N LEU A 11 -1.88 8.00 -0.87
CA LEU A 11 -1.47 6.74 -0.24
C LEU A 11 -0.13 6.92 0.45
N VAL A 12 -0.02 6.45 1.69
CA VAL A 12 1.24 6.44 2.43
C VAL A 12 1.57 5.03 2.90
N PHE A 13 2.81 4.62 2.67
CA PHE A 13 3.32 3.32 3.07
C PHE A 13 4.40 3.50 4.13
N VAL A 14 4.14 3.01 5.34
CA VAL A 14 5.15 2.94 6.39
C VAL A 14 5.88 1.62 6.27
N ARG A 15 7.21 1.70 6.14
CA ARG A 15 8.13 0.58 5.97
C ARG A 15 9.23 0.64 7.02
N GLY A 16 9.85 -0.48 7.31
CA GLY A 16 10.97 -0.56 8.25
C GLY A 16 11.25 -1.99 8.61
N PHE A 17 12.39 -2.27 9.24
CA PHE A 17 12.65 -3.59 9.78
C PHE A 17 11.75 -3.88 10.99
N PRO A 18 11.46 -5.16 11.31
CA PRO A 18 10.80 -5.52 12.55
C PRO A 18 11.48 -4.86 13.77
N ASN A 19 10.71 -4.52 14.80
CA ASN A 19 11.19 -3.86 16.03
C ASN A 19 11.79 -2.45 15.87
N SER A 20 11.67 -1.82 14.69
CA SER A 20 12.16 -0.45 14.45
C SER A 20 11.22 0.66 14.95
N GLY A 21 10.02 0.33 15.46
CA GLY A 21 9.03 1.31 15.89
C GLY A 21 7.85 1.50 14.92
N GLY A 22 7.64 0.58 13.98
CA GLY A 22 6.49 0.62 13.05
C GLY A 22 5.15 0.72 13.77
N ASN A 23 4.93 -0.03 14.86
CA ASN A 23 3.70 0.03 15.65
C ASN A 23 3.49 1.39 16.33
N ILE A 24 4.57 2.04 16.79
CA ILE A 24 4.51 3.40 17.36
C ILE A 24 4.10 4.38 16.26
N CYS A 25 4.71 4.28 15.07
CA CYS A 25 4.34 5.10 13.92
C CYS A 25 2.88 4.88 13.51
N LYS A 26 2.40 3.62 13.48
CA LYS A 26 0.99 3.29 13.23
C LYS A 26 0.06 3.98 14.22
N HIS A 27 0.40 3.94 15.51
CA HIS A 27 -0.39 4.58 16.55
C HIS A 27 -0.42 6.10 16.39
N LEU A 28 0.73 6.74 16.16
CA LEU A 28 0.82 8.19 15.95
C LEU A 28 0.01 8.64 14.73
N LEU A 29 0.15 7.93 13.60
CA LEU A 29 -0.66 8.21 12.41
C LEU A 29 -2.16 8.05 12.68
N GLY A 30 -2.55 7.04 13.46
CA GLY A 30 -3.94 6.80 13.83
C GLY A 30 -4.56 7.87 14.73
N THR A 31 -3.75 8.77 15.31
CA THR A 31 -4.28 9.94 16.06
C THR A 31 -4.64 11.11 15.15
N LEU A 32 -4.20 11.10 13.90
CA LEU A 32 -4.45 12.18 12.94
C LEU A 32 -5.80 11.98 12.26
N LEU A 33 -6.72 12.93 12.46
CA LEU A 33 -8.09 12.85 11.91
C LEU A 33 -8.13 12.75 10.38
N SER A 34 -7.13 13.29 9.68
CA SER A 34 -7.03 13.27 8.22
C SER A 34 -6.36 12.02 7.65
N VAL A 35 -5.95 11.08 8.49
CA VAL A 35 -5.25 9.86 8.10
C VAL A 35 -6.08 8.64 8.48
N HIS A 36 -6.52 7.90 7.47
CA HIS A 36 -7.04 6.57 7.66
C HIS A 36 -5.87 5.58 7.78
N VAL A 37 -5.79 4.81 8.86
CA VAL A 37 -4.74 3.80 9.03
C VAL A 37 -5.35 2.41 8.94
N LEU A 38 -4.86 1.61 8.00
CA LEU A 38 -5.37 0.26 7.79
C LEU A 38 -5.21 -0.61 9.04
N ASN A 39 -6.28 -1.31 9.41
CA ASN A 39 -6.26 -2.18 10.59
C ASN A 39 -5.35 -3.39 10.38
N VAL A 40 -5.35 -3.97 9.18
CA VAL A 40 -4.63 -5.19 8.83
C VAL A 40 -3.38 -4.87 7.99
N SER A 41 -2.27 -5.58 8.23
CA SER A 41 -1.11 -5.57 7.33
C SER A 41 -1.41 -6.42 6.10
N ALA A 42 -1.46 -5.78 4.92
CA ALA A 42 -1.88 -6.44 3.69
C ALA A 42 -0.78 -7.26 3.00
N ASN A 43 0.47 -7.15 3.48
CA ASN A 43 1.65 -7.88 2.97
C ASN A 43 1.76 -7.87 1.44
N PHE A 44 1.52 -6.70 0.82
CA PHE A 44 1.50 -6.52 -0.65
C PHE A 44 2.78 -6.96 -1.36
N HIS A 45 3.89 -7.10 -0.63
CA HIS A 45 5.14 -7.62 -1.18
C HIS A 45 4.99 -9.07 -1.65
N THR A 46 4.22 -9.92 -0.96
CA THR A 46 3.95 -11.31 -1.36
C THR A 46 3.21 -11.36 -2.68
N VAL A 47 2.15 -10.56 -2.81
CA VAL A 47 1.39 -10.43 -4.06
C VAL A 47 2.29 -9.88 -5.17
N SER A 48 3.07 -8.84 -4.89
CA SER A 48 4.02 -8.27 -5.86
C SER A 48 5.04 -9.31 -6.36
N ASN A 49 5.57 -10.14 -5.46
CA ASN A 49 6.53 -11.19 -5.81
C ASN A 49 5.89 -12.29 -6.66
N ALA A 50 4.68 -12.74 -6.30
CA ALA A 50 3.94 -13.72 -7.08
C ALA A 50 3.63 -13.19 -8.49
N LEU A 51 3.24 -11.92 -8.60
CA LEU A 51 3.01 -11.26 -9.88
C LEU A 51 4.29 -11.14 -10.71
N ARG A 52 5.42 -10.79 -10.09
CA ARG A 52 6.72 -10.75 -10.78
C ARG A 52 7.09 -12.12 -11.34
N ALA A 53 6.84 -13.20 -10.61
CA ALA A 53 7.06 -14.55 -11.10
C ALA A 53 6.13 -14.89 -12.27
N PHE A 54 4.85 -14.50 -12.19
CA PHE A 54 3.86 -14.74 -13.26
C PHE A 54 4.16 -14.00 -14.57
N ILE A 55 4.72 -12.79 -14.49
CA ILE A 55 5.10 -12.00 -15.69
C ILE A 55 6.54 -12.28 -16.15
N ALA A 56 7.28 -13.13 -15.45
CA ALA A 56 8.60 -13.55 -15.88
C ALA A 56 8.50 -14.76 -16.85
N PRO A 57 9.44 -14.90 -17.81
CA PRO A 57 9.53 -16.13 -18.60
C PRO A 57 9.70 -17.36 -17.68
N PRO A 58 9.14 -18.53 -18.03
CA PRO A 58 8.47 -18.89 -19.29
C PRO A 58 6.93 -18.74 -19.26
N PHE A 59 6.36 -18.02 -18.29
CA PHE A 59 4.91 -17.99 -18.11
C PHE A 59 4.19 -17.17 -19.18
N ALA A 60 2.93 -17.52 -19.48
CA ALA A 60 2.09 -16.80 -20.46
C ALA A 60 1.86 -15.31 -20.11
N GLY A 61 2.09 -14.92 -18.85
CA GLY A 61 2.06 -13.53 -18.40
C GLY A 61 3.24 -12.70 -18.90
N SER A 62 4.29 -13.31 -19.47
CA SER A 62 5.52 -12.62 -19.89
C SER A 62 5.42 -11.86 -21.21
N SER A 63 4.26 -11.83 -21.86
CA SER A 63 4.04 -10.92 -22.99
C SER A 63 3.95 -9.47 -22.49
N ASP A 64 4.39 -8.50 -23.29
CA ASP A 64 4.40 -7.08 -22.89
C ASP A 64 3.00 -6.56 -22.53
N VAL A 65 1.98 -7.00 -23.27
CA VAL A 65 0.58 -6.62 -23.05
C VAL A 65 0.09 -7.12 -21.69
N ASN A 66 0.37 -8.40 -21.37
CA ASN A 66 -0.02 -9.00 -20.09
C ASN A 66 0.75 -8.36 -18.94
N THR A 67 2.05 -8.11 -19.12
CA THR A 67 2.88 -7.42 -18.13
C THR A 67 2.31 -6.05 -17.75
N LEU A 68 1.93 -5.23 -18.74
CA LEU A 68 1.36 -3.90 -18.49
C LEU A 68 -0.01 -4.00 -17.79
N HIS A 69 -0.89 -4.90 -18.25
CA HIS A 69 -2.21 -5.08 -17.65
C HIS A 69 -2.11 -5.60 -16.21
N THR A 70 -1.25 -6.58 -15.95
CA THR A 70 -1.01 -7.12 -14.62
C THR A 70 -0.48 -6.06 -13.67
N LYS A 71 0.46 -5.20 -14.12
CA LYS A 71 0.94 -4.07 -13.32
C LYS A 71 -0.18 -3.07 -13.00
N LYS A 72 -0.98 -2.67 -14.00
CA LYS A 72 -2.11 -1.76 -13.80
C LYS A 72 -3.13 -2.34 -12.82
N TRP A 73 -3.52 -3.59 -13.03
CA TRP A 73 -4.42 -4.32 -12.15
C TRP A 73 -3.90 -4.35 -10.70
N PHE A 74 -2.61 -4.63 -10.50
CA PHE A 74 -2.01 -4.65 -9.16
C PHE A 74 -2.10 -3.30 -8.47
N LEU A 75 -1.81 -2.20 -9.18
CA LEU A 75 -1.91 -0.86 -8.64
C LEU A 75 -3.36 -0.52 -8.24
N THR A 76 -4.33 -0.86 -9.10
CA THR A 76 -5.76 -0.70 -8.80
C THR A 76 -6.20 -1.56 -7.61
N PHE A 77 -5.74 -2.81 -7.54
CA PHE A 77 -6.01 -3.72 -6.43
C PHE A 77 -5.49 -3.18 -5.10
N VAL A 78 -4.23 -2.76 -5.04
CA VAL A 78 -3.62 -2.20 -3.82
C VAL A 78 -4.38 -0.94 -3.39
N ARG A 79 -4.66 -0.02 -4.32
CA ARG A 79 -5.42 1.19 -4.00
C ARG A 79 -6.83 0.86 -3.49
N GLY A 80 -7.55 -0.03 -4.16
CA GLY A 80 -8.88 -0.46 -3.75
C GLY A 80 -8.87 -1.10 -2.37
N PHE A 81 -7.89 -1.97 -2.09
CA PHE A 81 -7.73 -2.61 -0.78
C PHE A 81 -7.51 -1.58 0.33
N LEU A 82 -6.65 -0.58 0.10
CA LEU A 82 -6.35 0.47 1.08
C LEU A 82 -7.52 1.41 1.39
N LEU A 83 -8.48 1.50 0.48
CA LEU A 83 -9.62 2.41 0.57
C LEU A 83 -10.92 1.67 0.90
N ALA A 84 -10.90 0.33 0.98
CA ALA A 84 -12.09 -0.49 1.20
C ALA A 84 -12.74 -0.28 2.57
N GLU A 85 -11.95 0.11 3.59
CA GLU A 85 -12.45 0.41 4.94
C GLU A 85 -13.02 1.84 5.08
N ILE A 86 -12.81 2.70 4.08
CA ILE A 86 -13.29 4.08 4.08
C ILE A 86 -14.70 4.11 3.50
N SER A 87 -15.69 4.40 4.36
CA SER A 87 -17.07 4.59 3.89
C SER A 87 -17.18 5.86 3.04
N THR A 88 -18.16 5.88 2.14
CA THR A 88 -18.41 7.00 1.23
C THR A 88 -18.72 8.30 1.96
N GLU A 89 -19.35 8.21 3.14
CA GLU A 89 -19.80 9.36 3.94
C GLU A 89 -18.64 10.06 4.66
N PHE A 90 -17.53 9.35 4.91
CA PHE A 90 -16.36 9.89 5.62
C PHE A 90 -15.15 10.11 4.70
N ALA A 91 -15.27 9.84 3.40
CA ALA A 91 -14.15 9.95 2.46
C ALA A 91 -13.54 11.37 2.42
N ASP A 92 -14.36 12.42 2.56
CA ASP A 92 -13.90 13.82 2.56
C ASP A 92 -13.14 14.20 3.84
N ALA A 93 -13.28 13.44 4.92
CA ALA A 93 -12.52 13.66 6.15
C ALA A 93 -11.06 13.22 6.02
N PHE A 94 -10.77 12.30 5.10
CA PHE A 94 -9.45 11.73 4.92
C PHE A 94 -8.72 12.37 3.74
N LEU A 95 -7.47 12.75 3.98
CA LEU A 95 -6.53 13.16 2.94
C LEU A 95 -5.55 12.03 2.61
N TRP A 96 -5.33 11.12 3.54
CA TRP A 96 -4.35 10.04 3.42
C TRP A 96 -4.94 8.70 3.85
N SER A 97 -4.55 7.63 3.14
CA SER A 97 -4.71 6.25 3.60
C SER A 97 -3.33 5.61 3.80
N ALA A 98 -3.09 5.08 4.99
CA ALA A 98 -1.81 4.59 5.46
C ALA A 98 -1.82 3.07 5.66
N GLU A 99 -0.80 2.39 5.14
CA GLU A 99 -0.53 1.00 5.46
C GLU A 99 0.84 0.84 6.10
N VAL A 100 0.86 0.14 7.23
CA VAL A 100 2.06 -0.07 8.04
C VAL A 100 2.42 -1.54 8.02
N SER A 101 3.53 -1.87 7.36
CA SER A 101 4.11 -3.20 7.35
C SER A 101 5.61 -3.12 7.60
N THR A 102 6.10 -4.04 8.42
CA THR A 102 7.53 -4.15 8.79
C THR A 102 8.25 -5.28 8.03
N GLU A 103 7.56 -5.91 7.07
CA GLU A 103 8.05 -7.15 6.44
C GLU A 103 8.78 -6.91 5.12
N SER A 104 8.69 -5.72 4.54
CA SER A 104 9.32 -5.41 3.26
C SER A 104 9.72 -3.94 3.20
N LEU A 105 10.80 -3.62 2.50
CA LEU A 105 11.20 -2.25 2.17
C LEU A 105 10.85 -1.88 0.72
N ASN A 106 10.35 -2.84 -0.06
CA ASN A 106 10.10 -2.62 -1.47
C ASN A 106 8.91 -1.67 -1.66
N PRO A 107 9.05 -0.63 -2.52
CA PRO A 107 7.93 0.20 -2.89
C PRO A 107 6.87 -0.63 -3.62
N VAL A 108 5.60 -0.41 -3.26
CA VAL A 108 4.43 -1.13 -3.80
C VAL A 108 3.81 -0.33 -4.95
N ILE A 109 3.56 0.95 -4.71
CA ILE A 109 3.03 1.91 -5.68
C ILE A 109 4.07 3.03 -5.88
N PRO A 110 4.61 3.24 -7.09
CA PRO A 110 5.65 4.26 -7.32
C PRO A 110 5.23 5.70 -7.00
N SER A 111 3.95 6.03 -7.18
CA SER A 111 3.41 7.39 -6.95
C SER A 111 2.94 7.64 -5.51
N ALA A 112 3.11 6.68 -4.60
CA ALA A 112 2.72 6.83 -3.21
C ALA A 112 3.84 7.45 -2.38
N SER A 113 3.47 8.01 -1.23
CA SER A 113 4.42 8.51 -0.23
C SER A 113 4.93 7.36 0.64
N TYR A 114 6.18 7.45 1.09
CA TYR A 114 6.83 6.42 1.91
C TYR A 114 7.43 7.02 3.17
N ILE A 115 7.15 6.40 4.32
CA ILE A 115 7.81 6.69 5.59
C ILE A 115 8.69 5.48 5.91
N LEU A 116 10.01 5.69 5.94
CA LEU A 116 10.95 4.64 6.33
C LEU A 116 11.33 4.81 7.80
N VAL A 117 10.85 3.89 8.64
CA VAL A 117 11.20 3.82 10.06
C VAL A 117 12.52 3.08 10.22
N ARG A 118 13.52 3.76 10.79
CA ARG A 118 14.83 3.20 11.09
C ARG A 118 15.12 3.34 12.58
N ARG A 119 15.62 2.27 13.16
CA ARG A 119 16.14 2.23 14.53
C ARG A 119 17.56 1.68 14.49
N ASP A 120 18.38 2.10 15.45
CA ASP A 120 19.66 1.45 15.70
C ASP A 120 19.43 -0.04 15.96
N GLY A 121 20.19 -0.89 15.24
CA GLY A 121 20.11 -2.34 15.34
C GLY A 121 21.13 -2.95 16.30
N ARG A 122 22.00 -2.12 16.89
CA ARG A 122 22.83 -2.48 18.05
C ARG A 122 21.94 -2.63 19.28
#